data_AF-A0A7I8VEC5-F1
#
_entry.id   AF-A0A7I8VEC5-F1
#
_cell.length_a   1.000
_cell.length_b   1.000
_cell.length_c   1.000
_cell.angle_alpha   90.00
_cell.angle_beta   90.00
_cell.angle_gamma   90.00
#
_symmetry.space_group_name_H-M   'P 1'
#
loop_
_entity.id
_entity.type
_entity.pdbx_description
1 polymer ?
#
loop_
_entity_poly.entity_id
_entity_poly.type
_entity_poly.pdbx_seq_one_letter_code
_entity_poly.pdbx_strand_id
1 'polypeptide(L)'
;MLTVQSVLILLISIKIVNNCYMYPPDVRDPCKGVVCPHGAYCEPSLDGISSRCVCRKECYSFGNHVDSYAVCGSDGKTYSDLCHLEKYACDNVLNITVKYKGECGKWIS
;
A
#
# COMPACT_ATOMS: atom_id res chain seq x y z
N MET A 1 43.38 13.37 8.70
CA MET A 1 42.96 11.96 8.59
C MET A 1 41.68 11.82 9.39
N LEU A 2 40.53 11.64 8.72
CA LEU A 2 39.25 11.45 9.41
C LEU A 2 39.31 10.12 10.17
N THR A 3 39.09 10.15 11.49
CA THR A 3 39.15 8.93 12.29
C THR A 3 37.99 8.01 11.92
N VAL A 4 38.17 6.69 12.05
CA VAL A 4 37.14 5.68 11.75
C VAL A 4 35.85 5.97 12.51
N GLN A 5 35.97 6.50 13.74
CA GLN A 5 34.86 6.98 14.56
C GLN A 5 34.09 8.13 13.88
N SER A 6 34.80 9.11 13.33
CA SER A 6 34.20 10.25 12.60
C SER A 6 33.48 9.81 11.32
N VAL A 7 34.02 8.83 10.59
CA VAL A 7 33.38 8.26 9.39
C VAL A 7 32.11 7.50 9.77
N LEU A 8 32.14 6.73 10.85
CA LEU A 8 30.98 5.96 11.33
C LEU A 8 29.84 6.89 11.78
N ILE A 9 30.14 7.98 12.49
CA ILE A 9 29.16 8.99 12.92
C ILE A 9 28.51 9.68 11.70
N LEU A 10 29.30 10.04 10.67
CA LEU A 10 28.77 10.62 9.42
C LEU A 10 27.80 9.65 8.71
N LEU A 11 28.15 8.36 8.61
CA LEU A 11 27.29 7.34 7.99
C LEU A 11 26.01 7.09 8.78
N ILE A 12 26.07 7.14 10.11
CA ILE A 12 24.89 7.01 10.98
C ILE A 12 23.98 8.23 10.82
N SER A 13 24.52 9.45 10.77
CA SER A 13 23.74 10.68 10.55
C SER A 13 23.05 10.72 9.19
N ILE A 14 23.69 10.21 8.13
CA ILE A 14 23.08 10.06 6.79
C ILE A 14 21.88 9.08 6.83
N LYS A 15 21.90 8.09 7.73
CA LYS A 15 20.76 7.16 7.90
C LYS A 15 19.62 7.75 8.75
N ILE A 16 19.89 8.74 9.60
CA ILE A 16 18.90 9.36 10.50
C ILE A 16 18.08 10.45 9.79
N VAL A 17 18.61 11.10 8.75
CA VAL A 17 17.89 12.13 7.97
C VAL A 17 16.76 11.60 7.08
N ASN A 18 16.54 10.28 7.03
CA ASN A 18 15.55 9.65 6.15
C ASN A 18 14.17 9.42 6.79
N ASN A 19 13.90 9.96 7.98
CA ASN A 19 12.60 9.78 8.61
C ASN A 19 11.79 11.08 8.53
N CYS A 20 10.80 11.02 7.64
CA CYS A 20 9.83 12.06 7.27
C CYS A 20 10.37 13.09 6.27
N TYR A 21 10.47 12.69 5.00
CA TYR A 21 10.51 13.61 3.87
C TYR A 21 9.19 14.39 3.82
N MET A 22 9.23 15.65 4.24
CA MET A 22 8.10 16.57 4.14
C MET A 22 8.02 17.09 2.71
N TYR A 23 6.93 16.78 2.02
CA TYR A 23 6.70 17.26 0.66
C TYR A 23 6.56 18.79 0.66
N PRO A 24 7.25 19.53 -0.24
CA PRO A 24 7.08 20.97 -0.35
C PRO A 24 5.63 21.35 -0.68
N PRO A 25 5.11 22.46 -0.15
CA PRO A 25 3.71 22.86 -0.35
C PRO A 25 3.34 23.17 -1.82
N ASP A 26 4.34 23.45 -2.67
CA ASP A 26 4.15 23.80 -4.08
C ASP A 26 4.04 22.60 -5.03
N VAL A 27 4.34 21.39 -4.54
CA VAL A 27 4.31 20.22 -5.39
C VAL A 27 2.95 19.51 -5.24
N ARG A 28 2.34 19.25 -6.40
CA ARG A 28 0.99 18.72 -6.51
C ARG A 28 1.04 17.22 -6.30
N ASP A 29 0.17 16.67 -5.46
CA ASP A 29 0.04 15.22 -5.26
C ASP A 29 -0.14 14.50 -6.62
N PRO A 30 0.86 13.73 -7.08
CA PRO A 30 0.82 13.02 -8.36
C PRO A 30 -0.25 11.92 -8.43
N CYS A 31 -0.79 11.51 -7.27
CA CYS A 31 -1.84 10.52 -7.17
C CYS A 31 -3.24 11.11 -7.11
N LYS A 32 -3.37 12.44 -7.04
CA LYS A 32 -4.67 13.10 -6.98
C LYS A 32 -5.48 12.83 -8.25
N GLY A 33 -6.56 12.05 -8.11
CA GLY A 33 -7.47 11.70 -9.20
C GLY A 33 -7.01 10.52 -10.07
N VAL A 34 -5.90 9.87 -9.72
CA VAL A 34 -5.44 8.67 -10.42
C VAL A 34 -6.24 7.46 -9.93
N VAL A 35 -6.86 6.75 -10.87
CA VAL A 35 -7.55 5.47 -10.59
C VAL A 35 -6.71 4.35 -11.16
N CYS A 36 -6.21 3.49 -10.28
CA CYS A 36 -5.39 2.36 -10.66
C CYS A 36 -6.24 1.09 -10.91
N PRO A 37 -5.90 0.28 -11.92
CA PRO A 37 -6.66 -0.93 -12.25
C PRO A 37 -6.33 -2.09 -11.30
N HIS A 38 -7.18 -3.10 -11.29
CA HIS A 38 -6.93 -4.39 -10.64
C HIS A 38 -6.59 -4.33 -9.14
N GLY A 39 -7.08 -3.34 -8.38
CA GLY A 39 -6.75 -3.23 -6.96
C GLY A 39 -5.31 -2.74 -6.67
N ALA A 40 -4.59 -2.25 -7.70
CA ALA A 40 -3.35 -1.53 -7.49
C ALA A 40 -3.61 -0.21 -6.74
N TYR A 41 -2.64 0.23 -5.94
CA TYR A 41 -2.67 1.55 -5.32
C TYR A 41 -1.74 2.52 -6.06
N CYS A 42 -2.08 3.81 -6.00
CA CYS A 42 -1.22 4.85 -6.57
C CYS A 42 -0.08 5.18 -5.61
N GLU A 43 1.14 5.19 -6.13
CA GLU A 43 2.34 5.62 -5.41
C GLU A 43 3.06 6.73 -6.20
N PRO A 44 3.49 7.83 -5.56
CA PRO A 44 4.36 8.81 -6.19
C PRO A 44 5.69 8.18 -6.61
N SER A 45 6.19 8.58 -7.78
CA SER A 45 7.52 8.20 -8.24
C SER A 45 8.61 8.94 -7.46
N LEU A 46 9.86 8.47 -7.58
CA LEU A 46 11.02 9.07 -6.91
C LEU A 46 11.33 10.50 -7.37
N ASP A 47 10.81 10.92 -8.53
CA ASP A 47 10.93 12.30 -9.02
C ASP A 47 10.01 13.27 -8.26
N GLY A 48 9.06 12.76 -7.46
CA GLY A 48 8.06 13.54 -6.76
C GLY A 48 7.05 14.24 -7.67
N ILE A 49 7.03 13.94 -8.97
CA ILE A 49 6.20 14.61 -9.99
C ILE A 49 5.27 13.62 -10.68
N SER A 50 5.75 12.43 -11.02
CA SER A 50 4.97 11.38 -11.66
C SER A 50 4.40 10.40 -10.62
N SER A 51 3.46 9.56 -11.05
CA SER A 51 2.89 8.49 -10.25
C SER A 51 2.93 7.16 -10.99
N ARG A 52 2.83 6.08 -10.21
CA ARG A 52 2.76 4.71 -10.72
C ARG A 52 1.72 3.91 -9.96
N CYS A 53 1.04 3.02 -10.68
CA CYS A 53 0.15 2.03 -10.07
C CYS A 53 0.95 0.79 -9.71
N VAL A 54 0.86 0.37 -8.46
CA VAL A 54 1.67 -0.74 -7.92
C VAL A 54 0.82 -1.68 -7.07
N CYS A 55 1.15 -2.97 -7.14
CA CYS A 55 0.58 -3.96 -6.23
C CYS A 55 1.22 -3.84 -4.85
N ARG A 56 0.43 -4.00 -3.79
CA ARG A 56 1.00 -4.13 -2.43
C ARG A 56 1.88 -5.37 -2.35
N LYS A 57 3.04 -5.22 -1.73
CA LYS A 57 3.92 -6.34 -1.41
C LYS A 57 3.40 -7.12 -0.21
N GLU A 58 2.98 -6.40 0.82
CA GLU A 58 2.53 -6.94 2.09
C GLU A 58 1.23 -6.28 2.54
N CYS A 59 0.45 -7.04 3.30
CA CYS A 59 -0.77 -6.57 3.95
C CYS A 59 -0.55 -6.57 5.47
N TYR A 60 -0.51 -5.39 6.05
CA TYR A 60 -0.37 -5.22 7.49
C TYR A 60 -1.76 -5.21 8.14
N SER A 61 -1.95 -6.05 9.15
CA SER A 61 -3.18 -6.08 9.94
C SER A 61 -3.05 -5.08 11.09
N PHE A 62 -3.83 -4.01 11.06
CA PHE A 62 -3.88 -3.00 12.13
C PHE A 62 -4.91 -3.37 13.21
N GLY A 63 -4.98 -4.65 13.58
CA GLY A 63 -5.93 -5.16 14.57
C GLY A 63 -7.38 -4.88 14.14
N ASN A 64 -8.11 -4.11 14.95
CA ASN A 64 -9.56 -3.90 14.83
C ASN A 64 -9.98 -2.85 13.77
N HIS A 65 -9.13 -2.58 12.76
CA HIS A 65 -9.50 -1.67 11.66
C HIS A 65 -10.63 -2.28 10.80
N VAL A 66 -11.52 -1.45 10.27
CA VAL A 66 -12.67 -1.91 9.45
C VAL A 66 -12.25 -2.69 8.20
N ASP A 67 -11.06 -2.40 7.68
CA ASP A 67 -10.48 -3.09 6.53
C ASP A 67 -9.62 -4.30 6.93
N SER A 68 -9.59 -4.70 8.20
CA SER A 68 -8.94 -5.92 8.70
C SER A 68 -9.90 -7.12 8.80
N TYR A 69 -11.19 -6.91 8.51
CA TYR A 69 -12.20 -7.97 8.56
C TYR A 69 -12.34 -8.66 7.21
N ALA A 70 -12.70 -9.94 7.24
CA ALA A 70 -12.93 -10.74 6.05
C ALA A 70 -13.92 -10.10 5.08
N VAL A 71 -13.71 -10.32 3.79
CA VAL A 71 -14.59 -9.86 2.71
C VAL A 71 -14.88 -10.98 1.73
N CYS A 72 -16.06 -10.95 1.13
CA CYS A 72 -16.43 -11.83 0.04
C CYS A 72 -16.19 -11.10 -1.28
N GLY A 73 -15.35 -11.68 -2.16
CA GLY A 73 -15.07 -11.14 -3.48
C GLY A 73 -16.21 -11.38 -4.48
N SER A 74 -16.21 -10.60 -5.57
CA SER A 74 -17.12 -10.78 -6.72
C SER A 74 -16.93 -12.12 -7.43
N ASP A 75 -15.78 -12.75 -7.24
CA ASP A 75 -15.43 -14.11 -7.66
C ASP A 75 -16.00 -15.21 -6.74
N GLY A 76 -16.70 -14.84 -5.66
CA GLY A 76 -17.28 -15.78 -4.71
C GLY A 76 -16.28 -16.37 -3.72
N LYS A 77 -15.05 -15.83 -3.64
CA LYS A 77 -14.02 -16.28 -2.70
C LYS A 77 -13.96 -15.37 -1.48
N THR A 78 -13.74 -15.97 -0.31
CA THR A 78 -13.45 -15.23 0.92
C THR A 78 -11.99 -14.81 0.94
N TYR A 79 -11.74 -13.54 1.21
CA TYR A 79 -10.42 -12.99 1.49
C TYR A 79 -10.33 -12.59 2.97
N SER A 80 -9.15 -12.75 3.57
CA SER A 80 -8.91 -12.45 4.99
C SER A 80 -9.26 -11.02 5.34
N ASP A 81 -9.01 -10.10 4.41
CA ASP A 81 -9.37 -8.70 4.51
C ASP A 81 -9.35 -8.00 3.13
N LEU A 82 -9.63 -6.70 3.08
CA LEU A 82 -9.66 -5.92 1.83
C LEU A 82 -8.29 -5.88 1.14
N CYS A 83 -7.21 -5.69 1.91
CA CYS A 83 -5.86 -5.61 1.36
C CYS A 83 -5.49 -6.90 0.63
N HIS A 84 -5.81 -8.06 1.19
CA HIS A 84 -5.51 -9.35 0.58
C HIS A 84 -6.31 -9.58 -0.70
N LEU A 85 -7.55 -9.09 -0.78
CA LEU A 85 -8.34 -9.09 -2.01
C LEU A 85 -7.69 -8.23 -3.09
N GLU A 86 -7.38 -6.97 -2.77
CA GLU A 86 -6.77 -6.01 -3.70
C GLU A 86 -5.41 -6.50 -4.20
N LYS A 87 -4.57 -7.01 -3.29
CA LYS A 87 -3.28 -7.61 -3.64
C LYS A 87 -3.44 -8.79 -4.60
N TYR A 88 -4.35 -9.72 -4.29
CA TYR A 88 -4.60 -10.87 -5.15
C TYR A 88 -5.11 -10.46 -6.53
N ALA A 89 -6.04 -9.51 -6.59
CA ALA A 89 -6.53 -8.95 -7.85
C ALA A 89 -5.39 -8.34 -8.67
N CYS A 90 -4.49 -7.59 -8.02
CA CYS A 90 -3.40 -6.88 -8.69
C CYS A 90 -2.35 -7.84 -9.22
N ASP A 91 -1.87 -8.76 -8.39
CA ASP A 91 -0.83 -9.73 -8.75
C ASP A 91 -1.25 -10.65 -9.89
N ASN A 92 -2.56 -10.90 -10.04
CA ASN A 92 -3.12 -11.80 -11.06
C ASN A 92 -3.82 -11.06 -12.21
N VAL A 93 -3.81 -9.73 -12.23
CA VAL A 93 -4.46 -8.89 -13.26
C VAL A 93 -5.96 -9.22 -13.41
N LEU A 94 -6.66 -9.32 -12.28
CA LEU A 94 -8.08 -9.66 -12.21
C LEU A 94 -8.92 -8.44 -11.82
N ASN A 95 -10.17 -8.40 -12.28
CA ASN A 95 -11.15 -7.39 -11.88
C ASN A 95 -12.05 -7.95 -10.78
N ILE A 96 -11.48 -8.16 -9.59
CA ILE A 96 -12.21 -8.63 -8.41
C ILE A 96 -12.53 -7.42 -7.54
N THR A 97 -13.79 -7.29 -7.15
CA THR A 97 -14.26 -6.25 -6.23
C THR A 97 -14.84 -6.91 -4.98
N VAL A 98 -14.98 -6.15 -3.90
CA VAL A 98 -15.76 -6.61 -2.75
C VAL A 98 -17.23 -6.75 -3.16
N LYS A 99 -17.80 -7.94 -2.99
CA LYS A 99 -19.25 -8.18 -3.13
C LYS A 99 -19.99 -7.76 -1.85
N TYR A 100 -19.47 -8.14 -0.70
CA TYR A 100 -19.96 -7.70 0.62
C TYR A 100 -18.91 -7.97 1.71
N LYS A 101 -19.09 -7.33 2.88
CA LYS A 101 -18.24 -7.54 4.07
C LYS A 101 -18.61 -8.84 4.78
N GLY A 102 -17.62 -9.54 5.32
CA GLY A 102 -17.75 -10.87 5.91
C GLY A 102 -17.42 -12.00 4.93
N GLU A 103 -17.42 -13.23 5.43
CA GLU A 103 -17.10 -14.41 4.61
C GLU A 103 -18.21 -14.76 3.61
N CYS A 104 -17.83 -15.34 2.48
CA CYS A 104 -18.79 -15.88 1.54
C CYS A 104 -19.65 -17.00 2.17
N GLY A 105 -20.94 -17.06 1.82
CA GLY A 105 -21.85 -18.12 2.28
C GLY A 105 -22.33 -18.03 3.73
N LYS A 106 -21.66 -17.27 4.62
CA LYS A 106 -22.08 -17.12 6.03
C LYS A 106 -23.33 -16.26 6.26
N TRP A 107 -23.83 -15.58 5.23
CA TRP A 107 -25.08 -14.81 5.28
C TRP A 107 -26.32 -15.59 4.78
N ILE A 108 -26.15 -16.87 4.42
CA ILE A 108 -27.22 -17.76 3.94
C ILE A 108 -27.56 -18.82 5.02
N SER A 109 -27.56 -18.45 6.31
CA SER A 109 -28.11 -19.29 7.38
C SER A 109 -29.29 -18.61 8.05
#